data_AF-A0ABD2G522-F1
#
_entry.id   AF-A0ABD2G522-F1
#
_cell.length_a   1.000
_cell.length_b   1.000
_cell.length_c   1.000
_cell.angle_alpha   90.00
_cell.angle_beta   90.00
_cell.angle_gamma   90.00
#
_symmetry.space_group_name_H-M   'P 1'
#
loop_
_entity.id
_entity.type
_entity.pdbx_description
1 polymer ?
#
loop_
_entity_poly.entity_id
_entity_poly.type
_entity_poly.pdbx_seq_one_letter_code
_entity_poly.pdbx_strand_id
1 'polypeptide(L)'
;MLPILLLLLSPASAWIPVHDWESGNVTASVGESGLCVCHVYLPEITFPADRVEHMQQVSHDLILEVKIQMNKMISYVGTLEGYLKELSDLTVRVSMLESSADKYIKLDFELLRIELREFELLVSQLKDSLNSTSPMFDSLYIEIRNMTLIVNQLETFDKSNLEVIRLEFAKLQKKLEECQKDHDVIKPDIGNCNRTGIMSIGKPMVVQLNAHLNAGYQYGGWGKDSKPVRGYESMYFYGAYTSYYIYDFYLYSNYENLILRSALKHHDLPSGWEGTGNNYIVHSNTIYYQHNTPFSMSKLNLTTAKYDYRVIPSASESFSYSYSPHQNIDFSADENGLWVMYATEASKGKIVIAKIDEKSFGIENEWSTAAYKQLAGNAFMACGVMYATRSVDLTTEEIFYAYDTRTNEEKHLSIHFSKFQEKYTNLHYNPTDQKLYMYNNGYYVSYNVRFDK
;
A
#
# COMPACT_ATOMS: atom_id res chain seq x y z
N MET A 1 17.49 21.62 31.92
CA MET A 1 17.11 21.83 33.33
C MET A 1 16.72 20.49 33.94
N LEU A 2 17.70 19.81 34.53
CA LEU A 2 17.51 18.65 35.41
C LEU A 2 18.52 18.83 36.57
N PRO A 3 18.08 18.91 37.82
CA PRO A 3 18.94 19.22 38.97
C PRO A 3 19.48 17.92 39.55
N ILE A 4 20.71 17.54 39.21
CA ILE A 4 21.40 16.41 39.84
C ILE A 4 22.88 16.75 39.97
N LEU A 5 23.26 17.35 41.10
CA LEU A 5 24.47 17.06 41.89
C LEU A 5 24.57 18.08 43.04
N LEU A 6 23.91 17.81 44.15
CA LEU A 6 24.11 18.51 45.43
C LEU A 6 23.97 17.53 46.60
N LEU A 7 24.46 16.31 46.41
CA LEU A 7 24.64 15.31 47.45
C LEU A 7 26.14 15.06 47.55
N LEU A 8 26.66 15.08 48.79
CA LEU A 8 28.06 14.91 49.23
C LEU A 8 28.81 16.20 49.61
N LEU A 9 28.20 17.02 50.46
CA LEU A 9 28.95 17.70 51.52
C LEU A 9 28.15 17.57 52.81
N SER A 10 28.26 16.42 53.48
CA SER A 10 27.88 16.31 54.88
C SER A 10 28.87 17.18 55.67
N PRO A 11 28.47 18.29 56.32
CA PRO A 11 29.38 18.95 57.22
C PRO A 11 29.58 18.00 58.40
N ALA A 12 30.82 17.57 58.61
CA ALA A 12 31.20 16.90 59.85
C ALA A 12 30.76 17.80 61.01
N SER A 13 29.70 17.38 61.69
CA SER A 13 29.15 18.01 62.87
C SER A 13 30.17 17.93 64.00
N ALA A 14 31.03 18.95 64.06
CA ALA A 14 31.88 19.25 65.20
C ALA A 14 31.83 20.76 65.48
N TRP A 15 30.61 21.29 65.64
CA TRP A 15 30.42 22.57 66.31
C TRP A 15 29.94 22.25 67.72
N ILE A 16 30.89 22.08 68.64
CA ILE A 16 30.59 22.10 70.07
C ILE A 16 30.17 23.55 70.41
N PRO A 17 29.03 23.79 71.07
CA PRO A 17 28.55 25.14 71.34
C PRO A 17 29.57 25.94 72.15
N VAL A 18 29.80 27.19 71.74
CA VAL A 18 30.56 28.22 72.47
C VAL A 18 29.74 28.66 73.69
N HIS A 19 29.52 27.76 74.64
CA HIS A 19 28.75 28.06 75.86
C HIS A 19 29.50 27.86 77.17
N ASP A 20 30.74 27.35 77.13
CA ASP A 20 31.55 27.11 78.32
C ASP A 20 32.69 28.12 78.54
N TRP A 21 32.61 29.33 77.96
CA TRP A 21 33.39 30.46 78.47
C TRP A 21 32.65 31.07 79.66
N GLU A 22 32.66 30.35 80.78
CA GLU A 22 32.08 30.80 82.04
C GLU A 22 32.75 32.11 82.49
N SER A 23 31.94 33.15 82.72
CA SER A 23 32.38 34.40 83.32
C SER A 23 32.59 34.20 84.82
N GLY A 24 33.77 34.56 85.34
CA GLY A 24 34.07 34.51 86.78
C GLY A 24 33.04 35.27 87.62
N ASN A 25 32.71 34.73 88.80
CA ASN A 25 31.70 35.28 89.70
C ASN A 25 32.36 35.93 90.92
N VAL A 26 31.87 37.11 91.32
CA VAL A 26 32.33 37.85 92.49
C VAL A 26 31.18 37.98 93.47
N THR A 27 31.34 37.40 94.66
CA THR A 27 30.37 37.53 95.76
C THR A 27 30.98 38.34 96.89
N ALA A 28 30.31 39.42 97.28
CA ALA A 28 30.72 40.28 98.38
C ALA A 28 29.87 40.01 99.63
N SER A 29 30.52 39.94 100.79
CA SER A 29 29.87 39.86 102.10
C SER A 29 30.52 40.85 103.07
N VAL A 30 29.77 41.29 104.08
CA VAL A 30 30.31 42.18 105.13
C VAL A 30 30.76 41.31 106.30
N GLY A 31 32.05 41.36 106.64
CA GLY A 31 32.59 40.68 107.82
C GLY A 31 32.14 41.39 109.11
N GLU A 32 32.14 40.66 110.23
CA GLU A 32 31.59 41.13 111.53
C GLU A 32 32.21 42.45 112.05
N SER A 33 33.38 42.84 111.57
CA SER A 33 34.05 44.11 111.90
C SER A 33 33.62 45.30 111.02
N GLY A 34 32.62 45.14 110.16
CA GLY A 34 32.11 46.19 109.27
C GLY A 34 32.93 46.41 108.00
N LEU A 35 33.91 45.54 107.70
CA LEU A 35 34.70 45.58 106.47
C LEU A 35 34.08 44.64 105.41
N CYS A 36 33.86 45.15 104.19
CA CYS A 36 33.45 44.35 103.03
C CYS A 36 34.58 43.42 102.59
N VAL A 37 34.28 42.13 102.42
CA VAL A 37 35.18 41.11 101.87
C VAL A 37 34.57 40.55 100.59
N CYS A 38 35.34 40.54 99.51
CA CYS A 38 34.92 39.99 98.22
C CYS A 38 35.67 38.67 97.93
N HIS A 39 34.92 37.61 97.63
CA HIS A 39 35.46 36.37 97.10
C HIS A 39 35.29 36.37 95.57
N VAL A 40 36.40 36.18 94.85
CA VAL A 40 36.44 36.15 93.39
C VAL A 40 36.81 34.73 92.95
N TYR A 41 35.93 34.08 92.18
CA TYR A 41 36.23 32.82 91.51
C TYR A 41 36.47 33.09 90.02
N LEU A 42 37.66 32.74 89.52
CA LEU A 42 38.02 32.85 88.11
C LEU A 42 38.14 31.43 87.53
N PRO A 43 37.37 31.05 86.50
CA PRO A 43 37.52 29.76 85.84
C PRO A 43 38.87 29.68 85.10
N GLU A 44 39.41 28.47 84.97
CA GLU A 44 40.72 28.24 84.34
C GLU A 44 40.74 28.78 82.91
N ILE A 45 41.60 29.78 82.69
CA ILE A 45 41.90 30.43 81.40
C ILE A 45 42.95 29.64 80.59
N THR A 46 43.06 28.32 80.79
CA THR A 46 44.01 27.50 80.04
C THR A 46 43.55 27.40 78.59
N PHE A 47 44.26 28.10 77.71
CA PHE A 47 43.99 28.14 76.28
C PHE A 47 43.94 26.72 75.71
N PRO A 48 42.84 26.29 75.04
CA PRO A 48 42.67 24.92 74.58
C PRO A 48 43.46 24.69 73.29
N ALA A 49 44.79 24.64 73.42
CA ALA A 49 45.73 24.52 72.32
C ALA A 49 45.49 23.25 71.49
N ASP A 50 45.10 22.15 72.13
CA ASP A 50 44.75 20.87 71.53
C ASP A 50 43.54 20.97 70.58
N ARG A 51 42.51 21.73 70.95
CA ARG A 51 41.32 21.94 70.11
C ARG A 51 41.63 22.84 68.91
N VAL A 52 42.45 23.87 69.12
CA VAL A 52 42.87 24.77 68.03
C VAL A 52 43.78 24.03 67.04
N GLU A 53 44.69 23.20 67.54
CA GLU A 53 45.56 22.36 66.71
C GLU A 53 44.75 21.34 65.90
N HIS A 54 43.79 20.65 66.53
CA HIS A 54 42.88 19.75 65.81
C HIS A 54 42.05 20.48 64.75
N MET A 55 41.53 21.67 65.06
CA MET A 55 40.77 22.48 64.11
C MET A 55 41.64 22.96 62.94
N GLN A 56 42.89 23.33 63.19
CA GLN A 56 43.85 23.66 62.14
C GLN A 56 44.13 22.46 61.24
N GLN A 57 44.29 21.27 61.82
CA GLN A 57 44.55 20.04 61.07
C GLN A 57 43.36 19.66 60.19
N VAL A 58 42.14 19.67 60.76
CA VAL A 58 40.89 19.44 60.00
C VAL A 58 40.70 20.49 58.90
N SER A 59 40.98 21.77 59.18
CA SER A 59 40.90 22.82 58.17
C SER A 59 41.90 22.60 57.04
N HIS A 60 43.11 22.12 57.33
CA HIS A 60 44.12 21.85 56.33
C HIS A 60 43.72 20.67 55.44
N ASP A 61 43.21 19.59 56.04
CA ASP A 61 42.70 18.43 55.31
C ASP A 61 41.51 18.78 54.42
N LEU A 62 40.59 19.62 54.90
CA LEU A 62 39.44 20.08 54.14
C LEU A 62 39.86 20.92 52.92
N ILE A 63 40.85 21.82 53.08
CA ILE A 63 41.41 22.60 51.97
C ILE A 63 42.02 21.68 50.91
N LEU A 64 42.69 20.61 51.34
CA LEU A 64 43.33 19.66 50.44
C LEU A 64 42.29 18.84 49.65
N GLU A 65 41.24 18.38 50.32
CA GLU A 65 40.13 17.66 49.69
C GLU A 65 39.38 18.55 48.69
N VAL A 66 39.06 19.79 49.06
CA VAL A 66 38.43 20.77 48.15
C VAL A 66 39.29 20.98 46.91
N LYS A 67 40.61 21.06 47.07
CA LYS A 67 41.55 21.24 45.94
C LYS A 67 41.58 20.01 45.01
N ILE A 68 41.50 18.80 45.57
CA ILE A 68 41.37 17.56 44.78
C ILE A 68 40.06 17.55 44.00
N GLN A 69 38.94 17.93 44.62
CA GLN A 69 37.64 17.97 43.95
C GLN A 69 37.59 19.06 42.86
N MET A 70 38.21 20.24 43.08
CA MET A 70 38.35 21.26 42.04
C MET A 70 39.11 20.74 40.83
N ASN A 71 40.22 20.02 41.03
CA ASN A 71 40.99 19.45 39.92
C ASN A 71 40.20 18.39 39.13
N LYS A 72 39.41 17.55 39.81
CA LYS A 72 38.49 16.60 39.14
C LYS A 72 37.43 17.36 38.33
N MET A 73 36.87 18.44 38.88
CA MET A 73 35.87 19.26 38.18
C MET A 73 36.44 19.91 36.92
N ILE A 74 37.66 20.44 36.98
CA ILE A 74 38.37 20.99 35.80
C ILE A 74 38.56 19.90 34.73
N SER A 75 38.93 18.68 35.13
CA SER A 75 39.04 17.56 34.20
C SER A 75 37.69 17.21 33.55
N TYR A 76 36.60 17.19 34.30
CA TYR A 76 35.27 16.91 33.74
C TYR A 76 34.81 17.98 32.75
N VAL A 77 35.10 19.25 33.03
CA VAL A 77 34.80 20.35 32.09
C VAL A 77 35.52 20.15 30.77
N GLY A 78 36.82 19.83 30.78
CA GLY A 78 37.58 19.55 29.56
C GLY A 78 37.04 18.36 28.77
N THR A 79 36.64 17.28 29.45
CA THR A 79 36.00 16.13 28.78
C THR A 79 34.64 16.50 28.16
N LEU A 80 33.84 17.32 28.85
CA LEU A 80 32.53 17.77 28.38
C LEU A 80 32.66 18.66 27.13
N GLU A 81 33.67 19.54 27.09
CA GLU A 81 33.99 20.35 25.91
C GLU A 81 34.37 19.48 24.70
N GLY A 82 35.10 18.38 24.93
CA GLY A 82 35.39 17.39 23.90
C GLY A 82 34.12 16.75 23.31
N TYR A 83 33.23 16.25 24.18
CA TYR A 83 31.96 15.65 23.74
C TYR A 83 31.04 16.64 23.04
N LEU A 84 31.00 17.91 23.48
CA LEU A 84 30.23 18.96 22.80
C LEU A 84 30.71 19.20 21.38
N LYS A 85 32.04 19.16 21.16
CA LYS A 85 32.62 19.32 19.84
C LYS A 85 32.26 18.15 18.90
N GLU A 86 32.33 16.92 19.40
CA GLU A 86 31.94 15.72 18.66
C GLU A 86 30.44 15.71 18.31
N LEU A 87 29.57 16.07 19.26
CA LEU A 87 28.14 16.18 19.04
C LEU A 87 27.79 17.26 17.99
N SER A 88 28.53 18.38 17.99
CA SER A 88 28.36 19.43 16.98
C SER A 88 28.74 18.93 15.58
N ASP A 89 29.87 18.22 15.42
CA ASP A 89 30.28 17.65 14.12
C ASP A 89 29.25 16.64 13.61
N LEU A 90 28.77 15.76 14.51
CA LEU A 90 27.78 14.75 14.18
C LEU A 90 26.44 15.38 13.77
N THR A 91 26.02 16.44 14.46
CA THR A 91 24.77 17.18 14.14
C THR A 91 24.83 17.78 12.73
N VAL A 92 25.99 18.34 12.34
CA VAL A 92 26.19 18.86 10.99
C VAL A 92 26.08 17.74 9.95
N ARG A 93 26.72 16.59 10.16
CA ARG A 93 26.63 15.44 9.23
C ARG A 93 25.20 14.91 9.08
N VAL A 94 24.46 14.79 10.17
CA VAL A 94 23.05 14.33 10.15
C VAL A 94 22.15 15.33 9.44
N SER A 95 22.32 16.63 9.68
CA SER A 95 21.56 17.67 8.97
C SER A 95 21.79 17.67 7.45
N MET A 96 22.99 17.26 7.02
CA MET A 96 23.32 17.12 5.60
C MET A 96 22.66 15.86 5.00
N LEU A 97 22.62 14.74 5.74
CA LEU A 97 21.95 13.49 5.36
C LEU A 97 20.45 13.68 5.12
N GLU A 98 19.77 14.52 5.89
CA GLU A 98 18.33 14.75 5.78
C GLU A 98 17.94 15.67 4.60
N SER A 99 18.89 16.37 3.97
CA SER A 99 18.58 17.47 3.05
C SER A 99 18.49 17.10 1.55
N SER A 100 19.28 16.14 1.06
CA SER A 100 19.18 15.58 -0.32
C SER A 100 20.36 14.63 -0.62
N ALA A 101 20.13 13.52 -1.33
CA ALA A 101 21.15 12.54 -1.72
C ALA A 101 22.34 13.12 -2.53
N ASP A 102 22.13 14.19 -3.31
CA ASP A 102 23.20 14.82 -4.12
C ASP A 102 24.30 15.47 -3.28
N LYS A 103 23.95 15.97 -2.09
CA LYS A 103 24.92 16.64 -1.21
C LYS A 103 25.81 15.63 -0.49
N TYR A 104 25.32 14.41 -0.28
CA TYR A 104 26.06 13.32 0.36
C TYR A 104 27.20 12.81 -0.54
N ILE A 105 26.90 12.52 -1.81
CA ILE A 105 27.92 12.05 -2.77
C ILE A 105 28.99 13.14 -3.00
N LYS A 106 28.57 14.41 -3.10
CA LYS A 106 29.50 15.54 -3.18
C LYS A 106 30.36 15.67 -1.92
N LEU A 107 29.82 15.37 -0.74
CA LEU A 107 30.57 15.44 0.52
C LEU A 107 31.60 14.31 0.64
N ASP A 108 31.28 13.09 0.21
CA ASP A 108 32.19 11.94 0.24
C ASP A 108 33.39 12.12 -0.70
N PHE A 109 33.18 12.69 -1.90
CA PHE A 109 34.29 13.04 -2.80
C PHE A 109 35.14 14.20 -2.27
N GLU A 110 34.55 15.17 -1.55
CA GLU A 110 35.32 16.23 -0.88
C GLU A 110 36.11 15.70 0.32
N LEU A 111 35.55 14.75 1.10
CA LEU A 111 36.25 14.05 2.18
C LEU A 111 37.47 13.29 1.64
N LEU A 112 37.30 12.53 0.55
CA LEU A 112 38.41 11.84 -0.12
C LEU A 112 39.50 12.81 -0.60
N ARG A 113 39.13 14.01 -1.09
CA ARG A 113 40.12 15.06 -1.44
C ARG A 113 40.86 15.60 -0.23
N ILE A 114 40.18 15.75 0.91
CA ILE A 114 40.80 16.20 2.17
C ILE A 114 41.80 15.14 2.66
N GLU A 115 41.40 13.87 2.70
CA GLU A 115 42.26 12.75 3.09
C GLU A 115 43.50 12.64 2.17
N LEU A 116 43.33 12.80 0.86
CA LEU A 116 44.45 12.82 -0.09
C LEU A 116 45.42 13.99 0.15
N ARG A 117 44.92 15.17 0.54
CA ARG A 117 45.76 16.34 0.90
C ARG A 117 46.50 16.12 2.22
N GLU A 118 45.85 15.52 3.20
CA GLU A 118 46.49 15.17 4.48
C GLU A 118 47.59 14.14 4.28
N PHE A 119 47.35 13.15 3.41
CA PHE A 119 48.35 12.15 3.05
C PHE A 119 49.54 12.80 2.32
N GLU A 120 49.30 13.73 1.39
CA GLU A 120 50.37 14.50 0.72
C GLU A 120 51.21 15.32 1.73
N LEU A 121 50.57 15.94 2.73
CA LEU A 121 51.25 16.67 3.81
C LEU A 121 52.09 15.75 4.70
N LEU A 122 51.56 14.60 5.08
CA LEU A 122 52.30 13.58 5.86
C LEU A 122 53.53 13.08 5.11
N VAL A 123 53.39 12.82 3.80
CA VAL A 123 54.48 12.40 2.93
C VAL A 123 55.56 13.50 2.81
N SER A 124 55.14 14.76 2.72
CA SER A 124 56.04 15.92 2.74
C SER A 124 56.82 16.01 4.06
N GLN A 125 56.13 15.93 5.19
CA GLN A 125 56.74 16.00 6.52
C GLN A 125 57.72 14.84 6.78
N LEU A 126 57.40 13.63 6.32
CA LEU A 126 58.27 12.47 6.46
C LEU A 126 59.54 12.59 5.60
N LYS A 127 59.41 13.13 4.38
CA LYS A 127 60.55 13.41 3.49
C LYS A 127 61.50 14.44 4.12
N ASP A 128 60.94 15.50 4.69
CA ASP A 128 61.70 16.57 5.35
C ASP A 128 62.38 16.06 6.64
N SER A 129 61.70 15.25 7.46
CA SER A 129 62.27 14.74 8.71
C SER A 129 63.42 13.76 8.48
N LEU A 130 63.38 13.00 7.38
CA LEU A 130 64.40 12.02 7.02
C LEU A 130 65.53 12.61 6.18
N ASN A 131 65.39 13.86 5.73
CA ASN A 131 66.32 14.58 4.85
C ASN A 131 66.77 13.71 3.65
N SER A 132 65.82 12.96 3.08
CA SER A 132 66.07 11.87 2.14
C SER A 132 65.50 12.17 0.76
N THR A 133 66.33 12.02 -0.28
CA THR A 133 65.93 12.13 -1.69
C THR A 133 65.60 10.75 -2.28
N SER A 134 64.92 9.89 -1.49
CA SER A 134 64.56 8.55 -1.95
C SER A 134 63.57 8.63 -3.13
N PRO A 135 63.81 7.90 -4.23
CA PRO A 135 62.88 7.85 -5.37
C PRO A 135 61.52 7.24 -5.00
N MET A 136 61.42 6.59 -3.84
CA MET A 136 60.16 6.09 -3.30
C MET A 136 59.17 7.22 -2.94
N PHE A 137 59.66 8.37 -2.48
CA PHE A 137 58.78 9.53 -2.20
C PHE A 137 58.19 10.08 -3.49
N ASP A 138 58.99 10.17 -4.56
CA ASP A 138 58.52 10.67 -5.85
C ASP A 138 57.47 9.73 -6.46
N SER A 139 57.63 8.42 -6.29
CA SER A 139 56.60 7.43 -6.65
C SER A 139 55.29 7.65 -5.88
N LEU A 140 55.38 7.93 -4.57
CA LEU A 140 54.21 8.15 -3.72
C LEU A 140 53.45 9.43 -4.10
N TYR A 141 54.15 10.51 -4.44
CA TYR A 141 53.52 11.73 -4.97
C TYR A 141 52.78 11.48 -6.29
N ILE A 142 53.35 10.65 -7.18
CA ILE A 142 52.70 10.28 -8.44
C ILE A 142 51.42 9.48 -8.17
N GLU A 143 51.46 8.52 -7.24
CA GLU A 143 50.27 7.76 -6.84
C GLU A 143 49.17 8.66 -6.26
N ILE A 144 49.50 9.61 -5.38
CA ILE A 144 48.54 10.56 -4.80
C ILE A 144 47.88 11.41 -5.89
N ARG A 145 48.65 11.89 -6.87
CA ARG A 145 48.11 12.64 -8.02
C ARG A 145 47.20 11.79 -8.88
N ASN A 146 47.55 10.53 -9.14
CA ASN A 146 46.70 9.60 -9.87
C ASN A 146 45.39 9.31 -9.14
N MET A 147 45.44 9.10 -7.81
CA MET A 147 44.23 8.93 -7.00
C MET A 147 43.34 10.17 -7.04
N THR A 148 43.93 11.37 -6.98
CA THR A 148 43.19 12.63 -7.11
C THR A 148 42.47 12.73 -8.46
N LEU A 149 43.12 12.31 -9.56
CA LEU A 149 42.51 12.27 -10.89
C LEU A 149 41.34 11.27 -10.97
N ILE A 150 41.50 10.08 -10.38
CA ILE A 150 40.46 9.05 -10.34
C ILE A 150 39.24 9.53 -9.54
N VAL A 151 39.44 10.15 -8.37
CA VAL A 151 38.38 10.74 -7.54
C VAL A 151 37.56 11.76 -8.34
N ASN A 152 38.24 12.63 -9.11
CA ASN A 152 37.55 13.60 -9.97
C ASN A 152 36.76 12.95 -11.11
N GLN A 153 37.29 11.90 -11.74
CA GLN A 153 36.60 11.16 -12.80
C GLN A 153 35.36 10.42 -12.27
N LEU A 154 35.47 9.79 -11.11
CA LEU A 154 34.34 9.10 -10.46
C LEU A 154 33.21 10.07 -10.11
N GLU A 155 33.52 11.26 -9.58
CA GLU A 155 32.51 12.29 -9.30
C GLU A 155 31.77 12.73 -10.58
N THR A 156 32.46 12.86 -11.71
CA THR A 156 31.82 13.23 -12.99
C THR A 156 30.93 12.14 -13.57
N PHE A 157 31.34 10.87 -13.47
CA PHE A 157 30.56 9.74 -13.95
C PHE A 157 29.27 9.58 -13.15
N ASP A 158 29.35 9.73 -11.83
CA ASP A 158 28.22 9.56 -10.93
C ASP A 158 27.18 10.69 -11.07
N LYS A 159 27.63 11.95 -11.21
CA LYS A 159 26.73 13.08 -11.52
C LYS A 159 25.91 12.85 -12.80
N SER A 160 26.55 12.35 -13.85
CA SER A 160 25.89 12.08 -15.14
C SER A 160 24.83 10.97 -15.01
N ASN A 161 25.13 9.88 -14.29
CA ASN A 161 24.17 8.79 -14.09
C ASN A 161 22.98 9.23 -13.23
N LEU A 162 23.21 10.05 -12.21
CA LEU A 162 22.17 10.56 -11.32
C LEU A 162 21.20 11.49 -12.06
N GLU A 163 21.71 12.32 -12.98
CA GLU A 163 20.88 13.13 -13.88
C GLU A 163 20.02 12.28 -14.84
N VAL A 164 20.59 11.22 -15.41
CA VAL A 164 19.86 10.28 -16.27
C VAL A 164 18.75 9.57 -15.51
N ILE A 165 19.04 9.05 -14.31
CA ILE A 165 18.06 8.40 -13.43
C ILE A 165 16.94 9.37 -13.06
N ARG A 166 17.25 10.64 -12.79
CA ARG A 166 16.25 11.67 -12.51
C ARG A 166 15.34 11.96 -13.71
N LEU A 167 15.92 12.03 -14.90
CA LEU A 167 15.16 12.18 -16.14
C LEU A 167 14.22 10.99 -16.37
N GLU A 168 14.66 9.76 -16.09
CA GLU A 168 13.80 8.58 -16.16
C GLU A 168 12.72 8.55 -15.08
N PHE A 169 13.06 8.91 -13.85
CA PHE A 169 12.11 8.98 -12.74
C PHE A 169 11.04 10.05 -13.00
N ALA A 170 11.43 11.21 -13.53
CA ALA A 170 10.50 12.26 -13.93
C ALA A 170 9.59 11.80 -15.09
N LYS A 171 10.11 11.04 -16.07
CA LYS A 171 9.29 10.43 -17.13
C LYS A 171 8.30 9.41 -16.57
N LEU A 172 8.73 8.57 -15.63
CA LEU A 172 7.88 7.57 -14.97
C LEU A 172 6.80 8.25 -14.11
N GLN A 173 7.17 9.27 -13.34
CA GLN A 173 6.25 10.04 -12.53
C GLN A 173 5.21 10.76 -13.40
N LYS A 174 5.64 11.38 -14.51
CA LYS A 174 4.71 11.99 -15.47
C LYS A 174 3.76 10.96 -16.08
N LYS A 175 4.25 9.78 -16.48
CA LYS A 175 3.40 8.67 -16.96
C LYS A 175 2.42 8.19 -15.89
N LEU A 176 2.85 8.14 -14.63
CA LEU A 176 1.99 7.76 -13.51
C LEU A 176 0.90 8.80 -13.26
N GLU A 177 1.24 10.09 -13.27
CA GLU A 177 0.29 11.19 -13.15
C GLU A 177 -0.70 11.23 -14.32
N GLU A 178 -0.23 10.98 -15.55
CA GLU A 178 -1.09 10.83 -16.73
C GLU A 178 -2.04 9.64 -16.59
N CYS A 179 -1.53 8.48 -16.16
CA CYS A 179 -2.34 7.28 -15.90
C CYS A 179 -3.38 7.51 -14.78
N GLN A 180 -3.00 8.24 -13.72
CA GLN A 180 -3.91 8.61 -12.63
C GLN A 180 -4.97 9.64 -13.05
N LYS A 181 -4.65 10.57 -13.96
CA LYS A 181 -5.62 11.51 -14.53
C LYS A 181 -6.56 10.83 -15.53
N ASP A 182 -6.08 9.83 -16.27
CA ASP A 182 -6.89 9.05 -17.22
C ASP A 182 -7.77 8.02 -16.53
N HIS A 183 -7.35 7.55 -15.35
CA HIS A 183 -8.25 6.96 -14.37
C HIS A 183 -9.06 8.08 -13.71
N ASP A 184 -10.11 8.55 -14.40
CA ASP A 184 -11.31 8.98 -13.68
C ASP A 184 -11.64 7.83 -12.73
N VAL A 185 -11.29 7.99 -11.44
CA VAL A 185 -11.63 7.03 -10.41
C VAL A 185 -13.12 7.16 -10.24
N ILE A 186 -13.88 6.51 -11.14
CA ILE A 186 -15.27 6.17 -10.93
C ILE A 186 -15.24 5.35 -9.66
N LYS A 187 -15.47 6.01 -8.51
CA LYS A 187 -15.78 5.34 -7.26
C LYS A 187 -17.22 4.87 -7.43
N PRO A 188 -17.46 3.60 -7.74
CA PRO A 188 -18.82 3.12 -7.88
C PRO A 188 -19.45 3.21 -6.49
N ASP A 189 -20.69 3.68 -6.40
CA ASP A 189 -21.47 3.54 -5.18
C ASP A 189 -21.96 2.09 -5.13
N ILE A 190 -21.04 1.19 -4.76
CA ILE A 190 -21.24 -0.26 -4.87
C ILE A 190 -22.49 -0.65 -4.09
N GLY A 191 -23.46 -1.24 -4.79
CA GLY A 191 -24.73 -1.69 -4.21
C GLY A 191 -25.87 -0.68 -4.30
N ASN A 192 -25.62 0.56 -4.77
CA ASN A 192 -26.69 1.49 -5.09
C ASN A 192 -26.48 2.14 -6.47
N CYS A 193 -27.35 1.80 -7.39
CA CYS A 193 -27.36 2.37 -8.74
C CYS A 193 -28.55 3.31 -8.98
N ASN A 194 -29.35 3.63 -7.94
CA ASN A 194 -30.54 4.49 -7.94
C ASN A 194 -31.58 4.23 -9.07
N ARG A 195 -31.39 3.20 -9.90
CA ARG A 195 -32.18 2.85 -11.10
C ARG A 195 -32.36 4.01 -12.10
N THR A 196 -31.44 4.97 -12.08
CA THR A 196 -31.44 6.18 -12.93
C THR A 196 -30.96 5.88 -14.35
N GLY A 197 -30.20 4.79 -14.51
CA GLY A 197 -29.68 4.30 -15.79
C GLY A 197 -28.18 4.43 -15.88
N ILE A 198 -27.57 3.69 -16.81
CA ILE A 198 -26.15 3.83 -17.14
C ILE A 198 -25.95 5.14 -17.90
N MET A 199 -25.01 5.97 -17.47
CA MET A 199 -24.61 7.20 -18.19
C MET A 199 -23.47 6.94 -19.15
N SER A 200 -22.46 6.19 -18.70
CA SER A 200 -21.22 5.99 -19.43
C SER A 200 -20.53 4.72 -18.99
N ILE A 201 -19.78 4.13 -19.91
CA ILE A 201 -18.87 3.01 -19.66
C ILE A 201 -17.45 3.55 -19.74
N GLY A 202 -16.60 3.17 -18.78
CA GLY A 202 -15.20 3.59 -18.73
C GLY A 202 -14.35 3.02 -19.87
N LYS A 203 -13.07 3.41 -19.93
CA LYS A 203 -12.11 2.84 -20.87
C LYS A 203 -11.90 1.33 -20.60
N PRO A 204 -11.62 0.52 -21.64
CA PRO A 204 -11.34 -0.91 -21.46
C PRO A 204 -10.10 -1.12 -20.60
N MET A 205 -10.26 -1.84 -19.50
CA MET A 205 -9.13 -2.36 -18.72
C MET A 205 -8.79 -3.75 -19.25
N VAL A 206 -7.79 -3.81 -20.14
CA VAL A 206 -7.27 -5.07 -20.67
C VAL A 206 -6.39 -5.71 -19.61
N VAL A 207 -6.84 -6.83 -19.06
CA VAL A 207 -6.20 -7.48 -17.93
C VAL A 207 -5.02 -8.34 -18.42
N GLN A 208 -5.30 -9.34 -19.28
CA GLN A 208 -4.28 -10.20 -19.89
C GLN A 208 -4.88 -11.12 -20.97
N LEU A 209 -4.02 -11.86 -21.67
CA LEU A 209 -4.39 -13.04 -22.44
C LEU A 209 -4.89 -14.16 -21.51
N ASN A 210 -5.84 -14.96 -21.99
CA ASN A 210 -6.46 -16.06 -21.25
C ASN A 210 -5.47 -17.03 -20.57
N ALA A 211 -5.98 -17.81 -19.61
CA ALA A 211 -5.15 -18.68 -18.79
C ALA A 211 -4.49 -19.84 -19.57
N HIS A 212 -4.97 -20.18 -20.77
CA HIS A 212 -4.31 -21.16 -21.65
C HIS A 212 -3.14 -20.57 -22.45
N LEU A 213 -2.86 -19.27 -22.34
CA LEU A 213 -1.80 -18.58 -23.07
C LEU A 213 -1.92 -18.76 -24.60
N ASN A 214 -3.15 -18.90 -25.10
CA ASN A 214 -3.40 -19.22 -26.49
C ASN A 214 -4.60 -18.45 -27.04
N ALA A 215 -4.36 -17.61 -28.04
CA ALA A 215 -5.40 -16.80 -28.70
C ALA A 215 -6.40 -17.62 -29.51
N GLY A 216 -6.15 -18.91 -29.76
CA GLY A 216 -7.10 -19.83 -30.39
C GLY A 216 -8.31 -20.19 -29.51
N TYR A 217 -8.23 -19.91 -28.21
CA TYR A 217 -9.36 -20.03 -27.28
C TYR A 217 -10.24 -18.77 -27.41
N GLN A 218 -10.98 -18.68 -28.50
CA GLN A 218 -11.74 -17.49 -28.87
C GLN A 218 -13.09 -17.40 -28.15
N TYR A 219 -13.59 -18.52 -27.65
CA TYR A 219 -14.88 -18.66 -27.00
C TYR A 219 -14.69 -18.80 -25.51
N GLY A 220 -15.32 -17.97 -24.71
CA GLY A 220 -15.16 -18.05 -23.26
C GLY A 220 -15.85 -16.94 -22.51
N GLY A 221 -15.59 -16.94 -21.20
CA GLY A 221 -16.18 -16.06 -20.22
C GLY A 221 -15.31 -16.06 -18.97
N TRP A 222 -15.21 -14.91 -18.32
CA TRP A 222 -14.48 -14.73 -17.08
C TRP A 222 -15.16 -13.66 -16.27
N GLY A 223 -15.05 -13.71 -14.95
CA GLY A 223 -15.66 -12.71 -14.09
C GLY A 223 -15.64 -13.15 -12.64
N LYS A 224 -16.52 -12.56 -11.85
CA LYS A 224 -16.69 -12.89 -10.43
C LYS A 224 -18.05 -13.51 -10.18
N ASP A 225 -18.21 -14.15 -9.04
CA ASP A 225 -19.54 -14.48 -8.53
C ASP A 225 -20.34 -13.19 -8.31
N SER A 226 -21.55 -13.13 -8.83
CA SER A 226 -22.46 -11.99 -8.70
C SER A 226 -23.19 -11.93 -7.36
N LYS A 227 -23.13 -13.00 -6.55
CA LYS A 227 -23.66 -13.07 -5.18
C LYS A 227 -22.77 -13.98 -4.33
N PRO A 228 -21.51 -13.58 -4.08
CA PRO A 228 -20.52 -14.43 -3.44
C PRO A 228 -20.92 -14.79 -2.01
N VAL A 229 -20.62 -16.03 -1.62
CA VAL A 229 -20.69 -16.44 -0.22
C VAL A 229 -19.56 -15.79 0.57
N ARG A 230 -19.77 -15.58 1.87
CA ARG A 230 -18.81 -14.91 2.74
C ARG A 230 -17.43 -15.60 2.69
N GLY A 231 -16.38 -14.83 2.44
CA GLY A 231 -15.00 -15.30 2.29
C GLY A 231 -14.59 -15.65 0.84
N TYR A 232 -15.52 -15.58 -0.12
CA TYR A 232 -15.28 -15.86 -1.54
C TYR A 232 -15.51 -14.61 -2.42
N GLU A 233 -15.62 -13.42 -1.83
CA GLU A 233 -15.92 -12.16 -2.53
C GLU A 233 -14.85 -11.73 -3.54
N SER A 234 -13.63 -12.25 -3.38
CA SER A 234 -12.49 -12.00 -4.28
C SER A 234 -12.35 -13.07 -5.38
N MET A 235 -13.17 -14.12 -5.38
CA MET A 235 -13.03 -15.24 -6.30
C MET A 235 -13.37 -14.84 -7.74
N TYR A 236 -12.57 -15.33 -8.68
CA TYR A 236 -12.80 -15.21 -10.12
C TYR A 236 -13.07 -16.58 -10.74
N PHE A 237 -13.98 -16.63 -11.70
CA PHE A 237 -14.16 -17.78 -12.58
C PHE A 237 -13.60 -17.49 -13.97
N TYR A 238 -13.22 -18.55 -14.66
CA TYR A 238 -12.77 -18.50 -16.04
C TYR A 238 -13.10 -19.81 -16.74
N GLY A 239 -13.57 -19.71 -17.98
CA GLY A 239 -13.60 -20.82 -18.93
C GLY A 239 -13.31 -20.27 -20.32
N ALA A 240 -12.55 -21.02 -21.11
CA ALA A 240 -12.41 -20.72 -22.52
C ALA A 240 -12.14 -21.99 -23.32
N TYR A 241 -12.54 -21.94 -24.59
CA TYR A 241 -12.54 -23.08 -25.49
C TYR A 241 -12.27 -22.60 -26.93
N THR A 242 -11.94 -23.56 -27.79
CA THR A 242 -11.74 -23.35 -29.23
C THR A 242 -13.04 -23.38 -30.02
N SER A 243 -14.16 -23.72 -29.37
CA SER A 243 -15.50 -23.77 -29.96
C SER A 243 -16.55 -23.22 -28.99
N TYR A 244 -17.81 -23.10 -29.42
CA TYR A 244 -18.91 -22.62 -28.58
C TYR A 244 -19.33 -23.61 -27.47
N TYR A 245 -18.75 -24.81 -27.41
CA TYR A 245 -19.01 -25.78 -26.35
C TYR A 245 -18.20 -25.47 -25.09
N ILE A 246 -18.81 -25.74 -23.93
CA ILE A 246 -18.26 -25.51 -22.60
C ILE A 246 -18.06 -26.88 -21.96
N TYR A 247 -16.83 -27.17 -21.54
CA TYR A 247 -16.47 -28.49 -21.00
C TYR A 247 -15.99 -28.43 -19.55
N ASP A 248 -15.40 -27.32 -19.13
CA ASP A 248 -14.77 -27.20 -17.83
C ASP A 248 -14.67 -25.73 -17.42
N PHE A 249 -14.33 -25.43 -16.18
CA PHE A 249 -13.99 -24.07 -15.78
C PHE A 249 -13.06 -24.07 -14.56
N TYR A 250 -12.40 -22.93 -14.38
CA TYR A 250 -11.39 -22.70 -13.36
C TYR A 250 -11.88 -21.65 -12.38
N LEU A 251 -11.56 -21.86 -11.11
CA LEU A 251 -11.78 -20.91 -10.04
C LEU A 251 -10.44 -20.43 -9.50
N TYR A 252 -10.31 -19.12 -9.32
CA TYR A 252 -9.14 -18.44 -8.78
C TYR A 252 -9.54 -17.70 -7.51
N SER A 253 -8.78 -17.85 -6.43
CA SER A 253 -9.18 -17.28 -5.13
C SER A 253 -9.18 -15.75 -5.10
N ASN A 254 -8.37 -15.11 -5.93
CA ASN A 254 -8.25 -13.66 -6.05
C ASN A 254 -7.71 -13.27 -7.44
N TYR A 255 -7.66 -11.95 -7.69
CA TYR A 255 -7.16 -11.39 -8.93
C TYR A 255 -5.69 -11.74 -9.19
N GLU A 256 -4.83 -11.71 -8.17
CA GLU A 256 -3.42 -12.05 -8.31
C GLU A 256 -3.24 -13.48 -8.84
N ASN A 257 -3.96 -14.44 -8.25
CA ASN A 257 -3.92 -15.84 -8.69
C ASN A 257 -4.50 -16.03 -10.10
N LEU A 258 -5.48 -15.22 -10.51
CA LEU A 258 -5.94 -15.20 -11.91
C LEU A 258 -4.82 -14.75 -12.86
N ILE A 259 -4.07 -13.68 -12.51
CA ILE A 259 -2.95 -13.18 -13.32
C ILE A 259 -1.80 -14.20 -13.37
N LEU A 260 -1.48 -14.80 -12.23
CA LEU A 260 -0.46 -15.84 -12.11
C LEU A 260 -0.90 -17.19 -12.69
N ARG A 261 -2.16 -17.33 -13.12
CA ARG A 261 -2.77 -18.58 -13.63
C ARG A 261 -2.70 -19.72 -12.61
N SER A 262 -2.68 -19.39 -11.32
CA SER A 262 -2.66 -20.34 -10.22
C SER A 262 -4.09 -20.68 -9.81
N ALA A 263 -4.69 -21.66 -10.48
CA ALA A 263 -6.08 -22.05 -10.23
C ALA A 263 -6.23 -22.69 -8.84
N LEU A 264 -7.21 -22.21 -8.08
CA LEU A 264 -7.60 -22.85 -6.81
C LEU A 264 -8.29 -24.19 -7.08
N LYS A 265 -9.15 -24.23 -8.09
CA LYS A 265 -9.92 -25.42 -8.44
C LYS A 265 -10.22 -25.46 -9.93
N HIS A 266 -10.20 -26.67 -10.47
CA HIS A 266 -10.66 -27.00 -11.81
C HIS A 266 -11.92 -27.86 -11.70
N HIS A 267 -12.90 -27.60 -12.55
CA HIS A 267 -14.20 -28.24 -12.53
C HIS A 267 -14.58 -28.71 -13.94
N ASP A 268 -14.63 -30.01 -14.13
CA ASP A 268 -15.10 -30.62 -15.37
C ASP A 268 -16.63 -30.76 -15.37
N LEU A 269 -17.25 -30.49 -16.52
CA LEU A 269 -18.63 -30.85 -16.80
C LEU A 269 -18.66 -32.32 -17.27
N PRO A 270 -19.47 -33.19 -16.64
CA PRO A 270 -19.56 -34.59 -17.01
C PRO A 270 -20.21 -34.74 -18.38
N SER A 271 -19.98 -35.90 -19.00
CA SER A 271 -20.58 -36.20 -20.30
C SER A 271 -22.10 -36.12 -20.25
N GLY A 272 -22.69 -35.42 -21.21
CA GLY A 272 -24.12 -35.13 -21.27
C GLY A 272 -24.55 -33.87 -20.51
N TRP A 273 -23.62 -33.15 -19.87
CA TRP A 273 -23.87 -31.87 -19.18
C TRP A 273 -23.03 -30.72 -19.72
N GLU A 274 -22.34 -30.93 -20.85
CA GLU A 274 -21.56 -29.91 -21.54
C GLU A 274 -22.46 -28.71 -21.86
N GLY A 275 -21.93 -27.51 -21.66
CA GLY A 275 -22.63 -26.28 -22.01
C GLY A 275 -22.45 -25.91 -23.47
N THR A 276 -23.28 -24.99 -23.95
CA THR A 276 -23.22 -24.43 -25.30
C THR A 276 -23.47 -22.94 -25.24
N GLY A 277 -22.67 -22.14 -25.93
CA GLY A 277 -22.78 -20.69 -25.91
C GLY A 277 -22.18 -20.08 -24.65
N ASN A 278 -21.30 -19.09 -24.82
CA ASN A 278 -20.43 -18.61 -23.73
C ASN A 278 -21.05 -17.54 -22.81
N ASN A 279 -22.37 -17.38 -22.78
CA ASN A 279 -23.07 -16.42 -21.92
C ASN A 279 -23.48 -17.03 -20.57
N TYR A 280 -22.49 -17.62 -19.90
CA TYR A 280 -22.63 -18.16 -18.55
C TYR A 280 -22.13 -17.16 -17.51
N ILE A 281 -22.66 -17.30 -16.30
CA ILE A 281 -22.25 -16.51 -15.14
C ILE A 281 -22.12 -17.42 -13.92
N VAL A 282 -21.43 -16.93 -12.89
CA VAL A 282 -21.47 -17.50 -11.55
C VAL A 282 -22.34 -16.61 -10.67
N HIS A 283 -23.29 -17.23 -9.98
CA HIS A 283 -24.19 -16.56 -9.03
C HIS A 283 -24.43 -17.46 -7.83
N SER A 284 -24.12 -16.99 -6.61
CA SER A 284 -24.30 -17.76 -5.38
C SER A 284 -23.61 -19.13 -5.46
N ASN A 285 -22.33 -19.12 -5.84
CA ASN A 285 -21.45 -20.28 -5.91
C ASN A 285 -22.00 -21.41 -6.82
N THR A 286 -22.74 -21.01 -7.85
CA THR A 286 -23.35 -21.88 -8.84
C THR A 286 -23.10 -21.28 -10.21
N ILE A 287 -22.61 -22.08 -11.16
CA ILE A 287 -22.49 -21.65 -12.56
C ILE A 287 -23.81 -21.92 -13.28
N TYR A 288 -24.28 -20.94 -14.05
CA TYR A 288 -25.50 -21.02 -14.86
C TYR A 288 -25.13 -20.91 -16.33
N TYR A 289 -25.62 -21.83 -17.14
CA TYR A 289 -25.22 -21.97 -18.54
C TYR A 289 -26.32 -22.62 -19.39
N GLN A 290 -26.24 -22.44 -20.69
CA GLN A 290 -27.16 -23.07 -21.64
C GLN A 290 -26.70 -24.50 -21.93
N HIS A 291 -27.66 -25.42 -22.00
CA HIS A 291 -27.44 -26.81 -22.40
C HIS A 291 -28.38 -27.16 -23.55
N ASN A 292 -27.97 -28.05 -24.48
CA ASN A 292 -28.72 -28.33 -25.71
C ASN A 292 -29.33 -29.74 -25.79
N THR A 293 -29.07 -30.64 -24.84
CA THR A 293 -29.56 -32.03 -24.89
C THR A 293 -30.18 -32.49 -23.55
N PRO A 294 -31.34 -31.94 -23.14
CA PRO A 294 -32.26 -31.12 -23.93
C PRO A 294 -31.95 -29.61 -23.89
N PHE A 295 -32.48 -28.85 -24.85
CA PHE A 295 -32.37 -27.39 -24.88
C PHE A 295 -33.01 -26.75 -23.63
N SER A 296 -32.17 -26.23 -22.75
CA SER A 296 -32.55 -25.85 -21.39
C SER A 296 -31.57 -24.86 -20.76
N MET A 297 -32.06 -24.19 -19.72
CA MET A 297 -31.19 -23.55 -18.74
C MET A 297 -30.67 -24.60 -17.76
N SER A 298 -29.37 -24.61 -17.53
CA SER A 298 -28.70 -25.55 -16.62
C SER A 298 -27.90 -24.83 -15.55
N LYS A 299 -27.72 -25.49 -14.41
CA LYS A 299 -26.89 -24.99 -13.31
C LYS A 299 -26.05 -26.10 -12.70
N LEU A 300 -24.86 -25.74 -12.23
CA LEU A 300 -23.96 -26.62 -11.49
C LEU A 300 -23.49 -25.91 -10.22
N ASN A 301 -23.77 -26.50 -9.06
CA ASN A 301 -23.28 -26.00 -7.79
C ASN A 301 -21.79 -26.32 -7.59
N LEU A 302 -20.97 -25.30 -7.39
CA LEU A 302 -19.50 -25.41 -7.40
C LEU A 302 -18.92 -26.08 -6.14
N THR A 303 -19.69 -26.13 -5.05
CA THR A 303 -19.29 -26.85 -3.83
C THR A 303 -19.73 -28.31 -3.86
N THR A 304 -21.01 -28.55 -4.16
CA THR A 304 -21.62 -29.88 -4.04
C THR A 304 -21.54 -30.72 -5.31
N ALA A 305 -21.14 -30.12 -6.44
CA ALA A 305 -21.12 -30.73 -7.76
C ALA A 305 -22.49 -31.31 -8.19
N LYS A 306 -23.58 -30.70 -7.70
CA LYS A 306 -24.94 -31.07 -8.09
C LYS A 306 -25.38 -30.28 -9.32
N TYR A 307 -26.01 -31.00 -10.25
CA TYR A 307 -26.55 -30.48 -11.51
C TYR A 307 -28.07 -30.41 -11.46
N ASP A 308 -28.62 -29.44 -12.17
CA ASP A 308 -30.06 -29.29 -12.37
C ASP A 308 -30.29 -28.56 -13.70
N TYR A 309 -31.39 -28.86 -14.37
CA TYR A 309 -31.77 -28.22 -15.63
C TYR A 309 -33.26 -27.94 -15.68
N ARG A 310 -33.64 -26.96 -16.50
CA ARG A 310 -35.04 -26.66 -16.77
C ARG A 310 -35.24 -26.18 -18.19
N VAL A 311 -36.20 -26.80 -18.88
CA VAL A 311 -36.62 -26.39 -20.22
C VAL A 311 -37.48 -25.13 -20.11
N ILE A 312 -37.22 -24.15 -20.98
CA ILE A 312 -38.09 -23.00 -21.22
C ILE A 312 -38.85 -23.29 -22.52
N PRO A 313 -40.12 -23.76 -22.47
CA PRO A 313 -40.79 -24.31 -23.66
C PRO A 313 -40.95 -23.33 -24.83
N SER A 314 -40.97 -22.03 -24.53
CA SER A 314 -41.10 -20.97 -25.53
C SER A 314 -39.76 -20.57 -26.17
N ALA A 315 -38.62 -20.88 -25.55
CA ALA A 315 -37.31 -20.47 -26.01
C ALA A 315 -36.94 -21.20 -27.32
N SER A 316 -36.33 -20.46 -28.25
CA SER A 316 -35.95 -20.96 -29.58
C SER A 316 -34.44 -21.05 -29.74
N GLU A 317 -33.98 -22.15 -30.34
CA GLU A 317 -32.58 -22.37 -30.76
C GLU A 317 -32.19 -21.58 -32.02
N SER A 318 -33.16 -20.90 -32.67
CA SER A 318 -32.94 -20.18 -33.94
C SER A 318 -32.27 -18.81 -33.79
N PHE A 319 -32.33 -18.21 -32.60
CA PHE A 319 -31.96 -16.81 -32.39
C PHE A 319 -30.72 -16.67 -31.48
N SER A 320 -29.54 -16.56 -32.09
CA SER A 320 -28.28 -16.24 -31.40
C SER A 320 -27.96 -14.74 -31.48
N TYR A 321 -27.00 -14.26 -30.69
CA TYR A 321 -26.41 -12.92 -30.85
C TYR A 321 -25.53 -12.81 -32.11
N SER A 322 -25.20 -11.59 -32.51
CA SER A 322 -24.49 -11.32 -33.77
C SER A 322 -23.02 -11.79 -33.78
N TYR A 323 -22.36 -11.84 -32.62
CA TYR A 323 -20.92 -12.14 -32.56
C TYR A 323 -20.57 -13.61 -32.39
N SER A 324 -21.50 -14.44 -31.92
CA SER A 324 -21.23 -15.85 -31.63
C SER A 324 -22.45 -16.71 -31.95
N PRO A 325 -22.27 -17.88 -32.59
CA PRO A 325 -23.36 -18.82 -32.82
C PRO A 325 -23.76 -19.52 -31.51
N HIS A 326 -24.95 -20.13 -31.49
CA HIS A 326 -25.45 -20.97 -30.39
C HIS A 326 -25.51 -20.28 -29.01
N GLN A 327 -25.57 -18.94 -28.97
CA GLN A 327 -25.83 -18.15 -27.77
C GLN A 327 -27.31 -17.78 -27.72
N ASN A 328 -28.15 -18.78 -27.48
CA ASN A 328 -29.60 -18.64 -27.54
C ASN A 328 -30.17 -18.16 -26.20
N ILE A 329 -29.61 -18.68 -25.10
CA ILE A 329 -29.92 -18.35 -23.71
C ILE A 329 -28.72 -17.60 -23.12
N ASP A 330 -29.01 -16.51 -22.43
CA ASP A 330 -28.01 -15.60 -21.87
C ASP A 330 -28.34 -15.29 -20.42
N PHE A 331 -27.48 -15.71 -19.50
CA PHE A 331 -27.69 -15.48 -18.08
C PHE A 331 -27.12 -14.14 -17.64
N SER A 332 -27.87 -13.45 -16.80
CA SER A 332 -27.43 -12.19 -16.22
C SER A 332 -27.82 -12.12 -14.75
N ALA A 333 -27.05 -11.37 -13.96
CA ALA A 333 -27.36 -11.12 -12.57
C ALA A 333 -27.09 -9.66 -12.24
N ASP A 334 -27.98 -9.08 -11.44
CA ASP A 334 -27.89 -7.69 -11.00
C ASP A 334 -28.32 -7.56 -9.54
N GLU A 335 -28.49 -6.33 -9.08
CA GLU A 335 -28.93 -5.99 -7.72
C GLU A 335 -30.31 -6.56 -7.37
N ASN A 336 -31.14 -6.85 -8.37
CA ASN A 336 -32.50 -7.35 -8.18
C ASN A 336 -32.57 -8.89 -8.29
N GLY A 337 -31.51 -9.59 -8.69
CA GLY A 337 -31.41 -11.05 -8.65
C GLY A 337 -30.90 -11.67 -9.95
N LEU A 338 -31.35 -12.90 -10.22
CA LEU A 338 -30.95 -13.71 -11.37
C LEU A 338 -31.95 -13.59 -12.52
N TRP A 339 -31.42 -13.50 -13.73
CA TRP A 339 -32.18 -13.28 -14.96
C TRP A 339 -31.67 -14.19 -16.08
N VAL A 340 -32.54 -14.41 -17.05
CA VAL A 340 -32.21 -15.07 -18.31
C VAL A 340 -32.85 -14.32 -19.47
N MET A 341 -32.09 -14.13 -20.53
CA MET A 341 -32.53 -13.49 -21.77
C MET A 341 -32.48 -14.52 -22.90
N TYR A 342 -33.57 -14.59 -23.65
CA TYR A 342 -33.70 -15.52 -24.76
C TYR A 342 -34.61 -14.91 -25.84
N ALA A 343 -34.92 -15.65 -26.89
CA ALA A 343 -35.92 -15.23 -27.87
C ALA A 343 -36.81 -16.41 -28.26
N THR A 344 -37.98 -16.11 -28.82
CA THR A 344 -39.01 -17.09 -29.16
C THR A 344 -39.48 -16.88 -30.59
N GLU A 345 -40.09 -17.91 -31.18
CA GLU A 345 -40.75 -17.75 -32.47
C GLU A 345 -41.91 -16.75 -32.39
N ALA A 346 -42.63 -16.73 -31.26
CA ALA A 346 -43.72 -15.79 -31.01
C ALA A 346 -43.23 -14.33 -30.91
N SER A 347 -42.04 -14.10 -30.34
CA SER A 347 -41.42 -12.78 -30.28
C SER A 347 -40.78 -12.36 -31.61
N LYS A 348 -40.76 -13.26 -32.61
CA LYS A 348 -40.12 -13.06 -33.92
C LYS A 348 -38.64 -12.68 -33.77
N GLY A 349 -37.94 -13.34 -32.85
CA GLY A 349 -36.52 -13.11 -32.59
C GLY A 349 -36.20 -11.88 -31.75
N LYS A 350 -37.21 -11.20 -31.18
CA LYS A 350 -37.00 -10.15 -30.18
C LYS A 350 -36.63 -10.75 -28.82
N ILE A 351 -35.76 -10.05 -28.08
CA ILE A 351 -35.30 -10.47 -26.76
C ILE A 351 -36.49 -10.50 -25.79
N VAL A 352 -36.62 -11.61 -25.10
CA VAL A 352 -37.49 -11.82 -23.94
C VAL A 352 -36.59 -11.86 -22.71
N ILE A 353 -36.91 -11.02 -21.73
CA ILE A 353 -36.24 -10.98 -20.42
C ILE A 353 -37.08 -11.84 -19.49
N ALA A 354 -36.47 -12.71 -18.71
CA ALA A 354 -37.16 -13.47 -17.69
C ALA A 354 -36.40 -13.48 -16.37
N LYS A 355 -37.13 -13.26 -15.28
CA LYS A 355 -36.59 -13.32 -13.92
C LYS A 355 -36.63 -14.76 -13.43
N ILE A 356 -35.54 -15.24 -12.85
CA ILE A 356 -35.43 -16.60 -12.31
C ILE A 356 -35.70 -16.58 -10.81
N ASP A 357 -36.64 -17.41 -10.35
CA ASP A 357 -36.74 -17.77 -8.94
C ASP A 357 -35.60 -18.74 -8.59
N GLU A 358 -34.62 -18.26 -7.83
CA GLU A 358 -33.40 -19.01 -7.48
C GLU A 358 -33.72 -20.36 -6.80
N LYS A 359 -34.82 -20.43 -6.02
CA LYS A 359 -35.18 -21.61 -5.23
C LYS A 359 -35.75 -22.74 -6.09
N SER A 360 -36.76 -22.43 -6.93
CA SER A 360 -37.38 -23.42 -7.82
C SER A 360 -36.63 -23.59 -9.14
N PHE A 361 -35.63 -22.73 -9.40
CA PHE A 361 -34.94 -22.62 -10.68
C PHE A 361 -35.92 -22.48 -11.85
N GLY A 362 -37.00 -21.72 -11.64
CA GLY A 362 -38.08 -21.51 -12.59
C GLY A 362 -38.19 -20.05 -13.00
N ILE A 363 -39.00 -19.80 -14.03
CA ILE A 363 -39.32 -18.44 -14.45
C ILE A 363 -40.40 -17.86 -13.53
N GLU A 364 -40.12 -16.70 -12.93
CA GLU A 364 -41.04 -15.96 -12.05
C GLU A 364 -41.86 -14.94 -12.85
N ASN A 365 -41.20 -14.16 -13.70
CA ASN A 365 -41.79 -13.10 -14.52
C ASN A 365 -41.09 -13.02 -15.88
N GLU A 366 -41.83 -12.55 -16.90
CA GLU A 366 -41.31 -12.40 -18.26
C GLU A 366 -41.72 -11.05 -18.87
N TRP A 367 -40.84 -10.48 -19.68
CA TRP A 367 -41.03 -9.22 -20.40
C TRP A 367 -40.59 -9.37 -21.85
N SER A 368 -41.43 -8.92 -22.77
CA SER A 368 -41.09 -8.84 -24.20
C SER A 368 -40.57 -7.46 -24.54
N THR A 369 -39.46 -7.40 -25.28
CA THR A 369 -38.81 -6.14 -25.69
C THR A 369 -38.95 -5.91 -27.20
N ALA A 370 -38.57 -4.72 -27.69
CA ALA A 370 -38.46 -4.45 -29.13
C ALA A 370 -37.09 -4.80 -29.75
N ALA A 371 -36.07 -5.13 -28.94
CA ALA A 371 -34.72 -5.38 -29.43
C ALA A 371 -34.58 -6.76 -30.09
N TYR A 372 -34.08 -6.81 -31.33
CA TYR A 372 -33.83 -8.07 -32.04
C TYR A 372 -32.53 -8.71 -31.58
N LYS A 373 -32.60 -9.96 -31.10
CA LYS A 373 -31.45 -10.66 -30.51
C LYS A 373 -30.30 -10.84 -31.51
N GLN A 374 -30.63 -11.16 -32.76
CA GLN A 374 -29.65 -11.36 -33.84
C GLN A 374 -28.93 -10.07 -34.28
N LEU A 375 -29.48 -8.89 -33.95
CA LEU A 375 -28.85 -7.60 -34.23
C LEU A 375 -28.03 -7.07 -33.05
N ALA A 376 -28.22 -7.66 -31.87
CA ALA A 376 -27.46 -7.30 -30.69
C ALA A 376 -26.13 -8.06 -30.64
N GLY A 377 -25.06 -7.36 -30.28
CA GLY A 377 -23.77 -7.96 -29.95
C GLY A 377 -23.87 -8.82 -28.69
N ASN A 378 -24.56 -8.32 -27.66
CA ASN A 378 -24.91 -9.02 -26.43
C ASN A 378 -25.98 -8.20 -25.66
N ALA A 379 -26.43 -8.68 -24.50
CA ALA A 379 -27.26 -7.91 -23.59
C ALA A 379 -26.96 -8.26 -22.12
N PHE A 380 -27.24 -7.35 -21.20
CA PHE A 380 -27.02 -7.59 -19.77
C PHE A 380 -28.06 -6.85 -18.92
N MET A 381 -28.26 -7.32 -17.69
CA MET A 381 -29.10 -6.68 -16.69
C MET A 381 -28.24 -5.84 -15.74
N ALA A 382 -28.71 -4.63 -15.44
CA ALA A 382 -28.22 -3.87 -14.29
C ALA A 382 -29.42 -3.14 -13.67
N CYS A 383 -29.59 -3.25 -12.35
CA CYS A 383 -30.61 -2.50 -11.61
C CYS A 383 -32.06 -2.74 -12.03
N GLY A 384 -32.38 -3.87 -12.65
CA GLY A 384 -33.68 -4.23 -13.21
C GLY A 384 -33.92 -3.68 -14.61
N VAL A 385 -32.89 -3.12 -15.24
CA VAL A 385 -32.93 -2.61 -16.61
C VAL A 385 -32.07 -3.50 -17.48
N MET A 386 -32.63 -4.00 -18.58
CA MET A 386 -31.87 -4.69 -19.62
C MET A 386 -31.21 -3.65 -20.52
N TYR A 387 -29.95 -3.86 -20.87
CA TYR A 387 -29.19 -3.06 -21.83
C TYR A 387 -28.71 -3.96 -22.96
N ALA A 388 -29.02 -3.60 -24.21
CA ALA A 388 -28.54 -4.33 -25.39
C ALA A 388 -27.46 -3.52 -26.12
N THR A 389 -26.43 -4.22 -26.60
CA THR A 389 -25.29 -3.61 -27.28
C THR A 389 -25.25 -3.93 -28.77
N ARG A 390 -24.60 -3.09 -29.56
CA ARG A 390 -24.27 -3.39 -30.97
C ARG A 390 -22.97 -2.71 -31.40
N SER A 391 -22.32 -3.26 -32.44
CA SER A 391 -21.15 -2.64 -33.07
C SER A 391 -21.53 -1.30 -33.69
N VAL A 392 -20.71 -0.28 -33.43
CA VAL A 392 -20.70 0.96 -34.23
C VAL A 392 -19.64 0.83 -35.32
N ASP A 393 -18.45 0.34 -34.96
CA ASP A 393 -17.34 0.04 -35.85
C ASP A 393 -16.52 -1.15 -35.33
N LEU A 394 -15.33 -1.40 -35.89
CA LEU A 394 -14.45 -2.51 -35.51
C LEU A 394 -13.87 -2.39 -34.08
N THR A 395 -13.83 -1.19 -33.53
CA THR A 395 -13.22 -0.86 -32.24
C THR A 395 -14.21 -0.29 -31.23
N THR A 396 -15.44 0.01 -31.65
CA THR A 396 -16.44 0.68 -30.83
C THR A 396 -17.73 -0.12 -30.78
N GLU A 397 -18.21 -0.35 -29.56
CA GLU A 397 -19.54 -0.87 -29.25
C GLU A 397 -20.39 0.27 -28.67
N GLU A 398 -21.70 0.21 -28.82
CA GLU A 398 -22.61 1.08 -28.09
C GLU A 398 -23.69 0.28 -27.36
N ILE A 399 -24.13 0.80 -26.21
CA ILE A 399 -25.42 0.44 -25.63
C ILE A 399 -26.47 1.27 -26.39
N PHE A 400 -27.25 0.61 -27.24
CA PHE A 400 -28.20 1.27 -28.14
C PHE A 400 -29.65 1.21 -27.66
N TYR A 401 -29.94 0.34 -26.68
CA TYR A 401 -31.29 0.06 -26.23
C TYR A 401 -31.32 -0.32 -24.76
N ALA A 402 -32.35 0.13 -24.06
CA ALA A 402 -32.64 -0.26 -22.69
C ALA A 402 -34.13 -0.57 -22.47
N TYR A 403 -34.42 -1.48 -21.54
CA TYR A 403 -35.78 -1.85 -21.13
C TYR A 403 -35.87 -1.93 -19.60
N ASP A 404 -36.71 -1.10 -18.97
CA ASP A 404 -36.94 -1.13 -17.52
C ASP A 404 -38.09 -2.10 -17.18
N THR A 405 -37.75 -3.20 -16.49
CA THR A 405 -38.71 -4.28 -16.13
C THR A 405 -39.78 -3.85 -15.12
N ARG A 406 -39.58 -2.74 -14.41
CA ARG A 406 -40.56 -2.23 -13.44
C ARG A 406 -41.59 -1.33 -14.10
N THR A 407 -41.15 -0.46 -15.00
CA THR A 407 -42.00 0.54 -15.67
C THR A 407 -42.53 0.05 -17.01
N ASN A 408 -41.92 -1.01 -17.56
CA ASN A 408 -42.11 -1.50 -18.93
C ASN A 408 -41.78 -0.45 -19.99
N GLU A 409 -40.91 0.52 -19.65
CA GLU A 409 -40.46 1.55 -20.58
C GLU A 409 -39.25 1.06 -21.40
N GLU A 410 -39.30 1.35 -22.70
CA GLU A 410 -38.20 1.11 -23.64
C GLU A 410 -37.51 2.44 -23.97
N LYS A 411 -36.18 2.45 -24.03
CA LYS A 411 -35.39 3.64 -24.36
C LYS A 411 -34.34 3.31 -25.42
N HIS A 412 -34.22 4.19 -26.42
CA HIS A 412 -33.07 4.18 -27.32
C HIS A 412 -31.95 5.00 -26.70
N LEU A 413 -30.75 4.41 -26.67
CA LEU A 413 -29.55 4.98 -26.07
C LEU A 413 -28.46 5.08 -27.14
N SER A 414 -27.37 5.78 -26.82
CA SER A 414 -26.17 5.81 -27.65
C SER A 414 -24.93 6.02 -26.78
N ILE A 415 -24.71 5.05 -25.88
CA ILE A 415 -23.59 5.08 -24.93
C ILE A 415 -22.45 4.26 -25.54
N HIS A 416 -21.43 4.95 -26.04
CA HIS A 416 -20.30 4.32 -26.74
C HIS A 416 -19.21 3.88 -25.76
N PHE A 417 -18.57 2.76 -26.08
CA PHE A 417 -17.38 2.27 -25.39
C PHE A 417 -16.46 1.48 -26.31
N SER A 418 -15.16 1.58 -26.08
CA SER A 418 -14.15 0.94 -26.92
C SER A 418 -14.00 -0.54 -26.58
N LYS A 419 -14.00 -1.39 -27.61
CA LYS A 419 -13.61 -2.80 -27.51
C LYS A 419 -12.11 -2.97 -27.75
N PHE A 420 -11.53 -3.99 -27.17
CA PHE A 420 -10.12 -4.33 -27.41
C PHE A 420 -9.91 -4.98 -28.77
N GLN A 421 -10.84 -5.83 -29.20
CA GLN A 421 -10.89 -6.45 -30.53
C GLN A 421 -12.31 -6.45 -31.09
N GLU A 422 -12.43 -6.71 -32.40
CA GLU A 422 -13.68 -6.61 -33.17
C GLU A 422 -14.86 -7.37 -32.55
N LYS A 423 -14.62 -8.61 -32.10
CA LYS A 423 -15.66 -9.55 -31.64
C LYS A 423 -15.37 -10.08 -30.24
N TYR A 424 -16.42 -10.21 -29.44
CA TYR A 424 -16.38 -10.79 -28.10
C TYR A 424 -17.47 -11.86 -27.96
N THR A 425 -17.27 -12.81 -27.06
CA THR A 425 -18.19 -13.96 -26.88
C THR A 425 -18.91 -13.95 -25.54
N ASN A 426 -18.55 -13.06 -24.62
CA ASN A 426 -19.25 -12.91 -23.35
C ASN A 426 -19.17 -11.45 -22.93
N LEU A 427 -20.28 -10.92 -22.43
CA LEU A 427 -20.36 -9.61 -21.80
C LEU A 427 -21.41 -9.69 -20.70
N HIS A 428 -21.01 -9.54 -19.44
CA HIS A 428 -21.96 -9.54 -18.33
C HIS A 428 -21.63 -8.47 -17.30
N TYR A 429 -22.68 -7.99 -16.64
CA TYR A 429 -22.56 -7.10 -15.49
C TYR A 429 -22.38 -7.91 -14.21
N ASN A 430 -21.55 -7.39 -13.30
CA ASN A 430 -21.45 -7.93 -11.95
C ASN A 430 -21.84 -6.84 -10.92
N PRO A 431 -22.89 -7.05 -10.11
CA PRO A 431 -23.35 -6.07 -9.13
C PRO A 431 -22.41 -5.89 -7.93
N THR A 432 -21.49 -6.83 -7.68
CA THR A 432 -20.60 -6.79 -6.50
C THR A 432 -19.51 -5.73 -6.61
N ASP A 433 -19.14 -5.35 -7.83
CA ASP A 433 -18.17 -4.29 -8.10
C ASP A 433 -18.59 -3.33 -9.21
N GLN A 434 -19.83 -3.47 -9.71
CA GLN A 434 -20.46 -2.64 -10.73
C GLN A 434 -19.60 -2.51 -11.99
N LYS A 435 -19.08 -3.66 -12.46
CA LYS A 435 -18.27 -3.75 -13.68
C LYS A 435 -18.95 -4.58 -14.75
N LEU A 436 -18.62 -4.25 -16.00
CA LEU A 436 -18.84 -5.16 -17.12
C LEU A 436 -17.59 -6.01 -17.30
N TYR A 437 -17.78 -7.32 -17.39
CA TYR A 437 -16.76 -8.30 -17.72
C TYR A 437 -16.99 -8.79 -19.14
N MET A 438 -15.96 -8.66 -19.98
CA MET A 438 -15.99 -9.02 -21.39
C MET A 438 -14.89 -10.04 -21.70
N TYR A 439 -15.26 -11.09 -22.42
CA TYR A 439 -14.29 -12.01 -23.03
C TYR A 439 -14.13 -11.67 -24.52
N ASN A 440 -13.04 -10.98 -24.85
CA ASN A 440 -12.81 -10.40 -26.17
C ASN A 440 -11.73 -11.19 -26.91
N ASN A 441 -12.14 -12.24 -27.63
CA ASN A 441 -11.29 -13.07 -28.50
C ASN A 441 -9.98 -13.53 -27.83
N GLY A 442 -10.10 -14.14 -26.66
CA GLY A 442 -8.96 -14.62 -25.88
C GLY A 442 -8.46 -13.69 -24.79
N TYR A 443 -8.98 -12.46 -24.69
CA TYR A 443 -8.54 -11.48 -23.69
C TYR A 443 -9.60 -11.20 -22.64
N TYR A 444 -9.12 -11.02 -21.42
CA TYR A 444 -9.90 -10.53 -20.29
C TYR A 444 -9.99 -9.02 -20.35
N VAL A 445 -11.20 -8.48 -20.55
CA VAL A 445 -11.43 -7.04 -20.59
C VAL A 445 -12.53 -6.69 -19.59
N SER A 446 -12.32 -5.64 -18.80
CA SER A 446 -13.33 -5.15 -17.87
C SER A 446 -13.57 -3.66 -18.03
N TYR A 447 -14.75 -3.20 -17.65
CA TYR A 447 -15.15 -1.80 -17.74
C TYR A 447 -15.82 -1.36 -16.44
N ASN A 448 -15.47 -0.16 -15.96
CA ASN A 448 -16.22 0.48 -14.89
C ASN A 448 -17.53 1.03 -15.46
N VAL A 449 -18.65 0.75 -14.79
CA VAL A 449 -19.96 1.31 -15.14
C VAL A 449 -20.21 2.54 -14.30
N ARG A 450 -20.69 3.62 -14.94
CA ARG A 450 -21.14 4.82 -14.23
C ARG A 450 -22.64 4.97 -14.39
N PHE A 451 -23.33 4.92 -13.25
CA PHE A 451 -24.76 5.21 -13.15
C PHE A 451 -25.00 6.71 -12.93
N ASP A 452 -26.19 7.17 -13.29
CA ASP A 452 -26.65 8.52 -12.99
C ASP A 452 -26.95 8.67 -11.49
N LYS A 453 -26.70 9.83 -10.90
CA LYS A 453 -26.74 10.01 -9.44
C LYS A 453 -28.12 10.37 -8.92
#